data_AF-A0A379XTX7-F1
#
_entry.id   AF-A0A379XTX7-F1
#
_cell.length_a   1.000
_cell.length_b   1.000
_cell.length_c   1.000
_cell.angle_alpha   90.00
_cell.angle_beta   90.00
_cell.angle_gamma   90.00
#
_symmetry.space_group_name_H-M   'P 1'
#
loop_
_entity.id
_entity.type
_entity.pdbx_description
1 polymer ?
#
loop_
_entity_poly.entity_id
_entity_poly.type
_entity_poly.pdbx_seq_one_letter_code
_entity_poly.pdbx_strand_id
1 'polypeptide(L)'
;MNSTCNTFWMPRRYSRWPESLQQQEASRMWNDTLRNRAAASPQMKGWQQARQNLRDFADLMMKKETEKQGFTLSYIKTVTWQAERLLNQETPLEYLLTQYQDARAQKQNTEALEKEINQRLDGLLSRWQLLNATGEAVATDNSTGLVPPAN
;
A
#
# COMPACT_ATOMS: atom_id res chain seq x y z
N MET A 1 54.14 1.70 36.64
CA MET A 1 53.07 2.63 36.21
C MET A 1 53.36 2.99 34.77
N ASN A 2 52.80 2.24 33.82
CA ASN A 2 51.58 2.56 33.04
C ASN A 2 51.92 3.52 31.88
N SER A 3 51.67 3.27 30.60
CA SER A 3 50.90 2.22 29.93
C SER A 3 51.33 2.19 28.45
N THR A 4 51.50 0.99 27.90
CA THR A 4 51.44 0.74 26.46
C THR A 4 50.01 0.93 25.97
N CYS A 5 49.72 2.05 25.31
CA CYS A 5 48.48 2.23 24.55
C CYS A 5 48.69 1.72 23.12
N ASN A 6 48.19 0.51 22.89
CA ASN A 6 48.08 -0.14 21.60
C ASN A 6 46.89 0.48 20.84
N THR A 7 47.14 1.28 19.81
CA THR A 7 46.09 1.86 18.96
C THR A 7 45.92 1.02 17.69
N PHE A 8 45.47 -0.22 17.87
CA PHE A 8 45.02 -1.09 16.79
C PHE A 8 43.50 -0.95 16.63
N TRP A 9 43.03 0.11 15.97
CA TRP A 9 41.66 0.16 15.41
C TRP A 9 41.66 1.02 14.15
N MET A 10 41.62 0.34 13.00
CA MET A 10 41.36 0.93 11.68
C MET A 10 39.97 1.60 11.65
N PRO A 11 39.77 2.66 10.83
CA PRO A 11 38.45 3.24 10.63
C PRO A 11 37.50 2.20 10.01
N ARG A 12 36.28 2.08 10.54
CA ARG A 12 35.18 1.38 9.87
C ARG A 12 35.04 1.96 8.47
N ARG A 13 35.47 1.23 7.44
CA ARG A 13 35.02 1.49 6.08
C ARG A 13 33.52 1.27 6.10
N TYR A 14 32.74 2.32 5.90
CA TYR A 14 31.40 2.17 5.35
C TYR A 14 31.60 1.36 4.06
N SER A 15 31.17 0.11 4.06
CA SER A 15 31.09 -0.71 2.84
C SER A 15 30.09 -0.01 1.93
N ARG A 16 30.58 0.95 1.14
CA ARG A 16 29.89 1.42 -0.06
C ARG A 16 29.70 0.17 -0.90
N TRP A 17 28.43 -0.07 -1.20
CA TRP A 17 27.98 -1.24 -1.91
C TRP A 17 28.89 -1.52 -3.13
N PRO A 18 29.46 -2.73 -3.30
CA PRO A 18 30.49 -2.97 -4.29
C PRO A 18 29.90 -2.98 -5.71
N GLU A 19 30.27 -2.00 -6.54
CA GLU A 19 29.90 -1.86 -7.97
C GLU A 19 30.43 -3.03 -8.82
N SER A 20 29.77 -4.19 -8.73
CA SER A 20 30.10 -5.39 -9.50
C SER A 20 29.12 -5.58 -10.67
N LEU A 21 29.57 -6.26 -11.73
CA LEU A 21 28.71 -6.63 -12.86
C LEU A 21 27.47 -7.42 -12.41
N GLN A 22 27.66 -8.33 -11.44
CA GLN A 22 26.59 -9.15 -10.87
C GLN A 22 25.55 -8.31 -10.13
N GLN A 23 25.96 -7.21 -9.47
CA GLN A 23 25.03 -6.27 -8.87
C GLN A 23 24.26 -5.48 -9.93
N GLN A 24 24.93 -4.97 -10.98
CA GLN A 24 24.24 -4.23 -12.03
C GLN A 24 23.15 -5.08 -12.70
N GLU A 25 23.44 -6.36 -12.91
CA GLU A 25 22.47 -7.32 -13.44
C GLU A 25 21.33 -7.58 -12.45
N ALA A 26 21.63 -7.79 -11.16
CA ALA A 26 20.60 -7.93 -10.12
C ALA A 26 19.70 -6.68 -10.00
N SER A 27 20.27 -5.48 -10.09
CA SER A 27 19.51 -4.22 -10.07
C SER A 27 18.63 -4.05 -11.31
N ARG A 28 19.12 -4.44 -12.49
CA ARG A 28 18.31 -4.45 -13.73
C ARG A 28 17.15 -5.44 -13.60
N MET A 29 17.43 -6.67 -13.22
CA MET A 29 16.40 -7.70 -13.03
C MET A 29 15.34 -7.28 -12.01
N TRP A 30 15.74 -6.67 -10.90
CA TRP A 30 14.81 -6.17 -9.90
C TRP A 30 13.94 -5.03 -10.45
N ASN A 31 14.53 -4.07 -11.16
CA ASN A 31 13.80 -2.96 -11.77
C ASN A 31 12.83 -3.44 -12.86
N ASP A 32 13.24 -4.39 -13.68
CA ASP A 32 12.38 -5.00 -14.71
C ASP A 32 11.23 -5.76 -14.06
N THR A 33 11.51 -6.51 -12.99
CA THR A 33 10.48 -7.21 -12.21
C THR A 33 9.49 -6.21 -11.59
N LEU A 34 9.97 -5.11 -11.03
CA LEU A 34 9.13 -4.05 -10.47
C LEU A 34 8.23 -3.44 -11.55
N ARG A 35 8.80 -3.10 -12.72
CA ARG A 35 8.06 -2.56 -13.86
C ARG A 35 7.01 -3.53 -14.38
N ASN A 36 7.35 -4.82 -14.50
CA ASN A 36 6.43 -5.85 -14.94
C ASN A 36 5.26 -6.03 -13.96
N ARG A 37 5.55 -6.01 -12.65
CA ARG A 37 4.49 -6.05 -11.62
C ARG A 37 3.61 -4.81 -11.67
N ALA A 38 4.20 -3.62 -11.86
CA ALA A 38 3.45 -2.38 -11.98
C ALA A 38 2.56 -2.35 -13.25
N ALA A 39 3.06 -2.86 -14.37
CA ALA A 39 2.31 -2.94 -15.63
C ALA A 39 1.19 -3.99 -15.60
N ALA A 40 1.41 -5.12 -14.91
CA ALA A 40 0.40 -6.16 -14.72
C ALA A 40 -0.62 -5.81 -13.62
N SER A 41 -0.33 -4.80 -12.79
CA SER A 41 -1.28 -4.31 -11.80
C SER A 41 -2.47 -3.67 -12.51
N PRO A 42 -3.72 -4.03 -12.14
CA PRO A 42 -4.90 -3.33 -12.64
C PRO A 42 -4.77 -1.82 -12.41
N GLN A 43 -5.22 -1.02 -13.39
CA GLN A 43 -5.31 0.42 -13.18
C GLN A 43 -6.28 0.68 -12.03
N MET A 44 -5.77 1.35 -11.00
CA MET A 44 -6.38 1.51 -9.68
C MET A 44 -7.50 2.59 -9.65
N LYS A 45 -8.32 2.63 -10.70
CA LYS A 45 -9.31 3.69 -10.98
C LYS A 45 -10.73 3.40 -10.50
N GLY A 46 -11.02 2.20 -9.99
CA GLY A 46 -12.39 1.80 -9.59
C GLY A 46 -13.03 2.74 -8.56
N TRP A 47 -12.24 3.21 -7.59
CA TRP A 47 -12.70 4.20 -6.60
C TRP A 47 -13.00 5.57 -7.20
N GLN A 48 -12.11 6.04 -8.09
CA GLN A 48 -12.30 7.30 -8.81
C GLN A 48 -13.57 7.25 -9.67
N GLN A 49 -13.76 6.13 -10.38
CA GLN A 49 -14.93 5.90 -11.22
C GLN A 49 -16.22 5.85 -10.40
N ALA A 50 -16.20 5.24 -9.21
CA ALA A 50 -17.34 5.26 -8.30
C ALA A 50 -17.75 6.67 -7.89
N ARG A 51 -16.76 7.53 -7.53
CA ARG A 51 -17.02 8.95 -7.21
C ARG A 51 -17.52 9.74 -8.41
N GLN A 52 -17.00 9.49 -9.61
CA GLN A 52 -17.45 10.17 -10.81
C GLN A 52 -18.90 9.78 -11.16
N ASN A 53 -19.22 8.49 -11.12
CA ASN A 53 -20.58 8.00 -11.39
C ASN A 53 -21.61 8.62 -10.43
N LEU A 54 -21.21 8.87 -9.18
CA LEU A 54 -22.04 9.56 -8.19
C LEU A 54 -22.27 11.02 -8.49
N ARG A 55 -21.21 11.72 -8.94
CA ARG A 55 -21.31 13.11 -9.38
C ARG A 55 -22.29 13.22 -10.56
N ASP A 56 -22.11 12.37 -11.56
CA ASP A 56 -22.95 12.33 -12.75
C ASP A 56 -24.40 12.00 -12.39
N PHE A 57 -24.62 11.09 -11.44
CA PHE A 57 -25.95 10.78 -10.92
C PHE A 57 -26.61 11.96 -10.20
N ALA A 58 -25.87 12.71 -9.38
CA ALA A 58 -26.37 13.91 -8.70
C ALA A 58 -26.75 15.00 -9.72
N ASP A 59 -25.95 15.19 -10.77
CA ASP A 59 -26.25 16.14 -11.84
C ASP A 59 -27.51 15.73 -12.62
N LEU A 60 -27.69 14.43 -12.88
CA LEU A 60 -28.91 13.89 -13.48
C LEU A 60 -30.13 14.11 -12.58
N MET A 61 -29.98 13.95 -11.26
CA MET A 61 -31.04 14.23 -10.29
C MET A 61 -31.51 15.69 -10.38
N MET A 62 -30.57 16.64 -10.34
CA MET A 62 -30.89 18.07 -10.47
C MET A 62 -31.56 18.39 -11.82
N LYS A 63 -31.10 17.77 -12.91
CA LYS A 63 -31.68 17.99 -14.24
C LYS A 63 -33.14 17.53 -14.30
N LYS A 64 -33.44 16.33 -13.83
CA LYS A 64 -34.80 15.77 -13.86
C LYS A 64 -35.76 16.50 -12.92
N GLU A 65 -35.28 16.97 -11.77
CA GLU A 65 -36.04 17.88 -10.90
C GLU A 65 -36.40 19.18 -11.64
N THR A 66 -35.43 19.80 -12.33
CA THR A 66 -35.65 21.01 -13.15
C THR A 66 -36.67 20.77 -14.28
N GLU A 67 -36.64 19.58 -14.89
CA GLU A 67 -37.55 19.16 -15.97
C GLU A 67 -38.92 18.66 -15.45
N LYS A 68 -39.16 18.66 -14.13
CA LYS A 68 -40.34 18.06 -13.47
C LYS A 68 -40.57 16.58 -13.83
N GLN A 69 -39.51 15.87 -14.18
CA GLN A 69 -39.54 14.45 -14.50
C GLN A 69 -39.23 13.63 -13.24
N GLY A 70 -40.06 12.63 -12.94
CA GLY A 70 -39.86 11.78 -11.77
C GLY A 70 -38.77 10.73 -11.96
N PHE A 71 -38.18 10.28 -10.85
CA PHE A 71 -37.35 9.08 -10.78
C PHE A 71 -38.12 7.94 -10.14
N THR A 72 -37.72 6.70 -10.44
CA THR A 72 -38.19 5.55 -9.68
C THR A 72 -37.37 5.39 -8.40
N LEU A 73 -38.05 5.13 -7.29
CA LEU A 73 -37.41 4.89 -5.98
C LEU A 73 -36.42 3.71 -6.02
N SER A 74 -36.70 2.71 -6.85
CA SER A 74 -35.82 1.55 -7.05
C SER A 74 -34.48 1.94 -7.70
N TYR A 75 -34.50 2.88 -8.65
CA TYR A 75 -33.28 3.37 -9.30
C TYR A 75 -32.39 4.15 -8.31
N ILE A 76 -32.99 5.05 -7.53
CA ILE A 76 -32.28 5.82 -6.51
C ILE A 76 -31.60 4.89 -5.49
N LYS A 77 -32.34 3.92 -4.93
CA LYS A 77 -31.80 2.96 -3.96
C LYS A 77 -30.59 2.18 -4.49
N THR A 78 -30.61 1.81 -5.77
CA THR A 78 -29.54 1.03 -6.40
C THR A 78 -28.25 1.84 -6.48
N VAL A 79 -28.34 3.09 -6.95
CA VAL A 79 -27.16 3.95 -7.09
C VAL A 79 -26.61 4.36 -5.71
N THR A 80 -27.48 4.71 -4.76
CA THR A 80 -27.08 5.05 -3.38
C THR A 80 -26.39 3.88 -2.68
N TRP A 81 -26.91 2.65 -2.78
CA TRP A 81 -26.28 1.49 -2.14
C TRP A 81 -24.91 1.15 -2.75
N GLN A 82 -24.78 1.22 -4.07
CA GLN A 82 -23.50 1.00 -4.75
C GLN A 82 -22.47 2.05 -4.34
N ALA A 83 -22.90 3.30 -4.25
CA ALA A 83 -22.10 4.42 -3.80
C ALA A 83 -21.61 4.29 -2.36
N GLU A 84 -22.49 4.01 -1.41
CA GLU A 84 -22.13 3.83 0.00
C GLU A 84 -21.14 2.70 0.18
N ARG A 85 -21.35 1.56 -0.49
CA ARG A 85 -20.41 0.44 -0.46
C ARG A 85 -19.03 0.82 -1.00
N LEU A 86 -19.00 1.62 -2.06
CA LEU A 86 -17.78 2.09 -2.69
C LEU A 86 -17.18 3.32 -2.01
N LEU A 87 -17.81 3.92 -0.99
CA LEU A 87 -17.33 5.14 -0.32
C LEU A 87 -17.09 4.99 1.19
N ASN A 88 -17.72 4.02 1.85
CA ASN A 88 -17.57 3.79 3.30
C ASN A 88 -16.26 3.09 3.68
N GLN A 89 -15.40 2.81 2.71
CA GLN A 89 -14.04 2.34 2.95
C GLN A 89 -13.12 3.55 2.87
N GLU A 90 -12.17 3.73 3.80
CA GLU A 90 -11.18 4.81 3.75
C GLU A 90 -10.60 4.95 2.33
N THR A 91 -10.27 6.17 1.91
CA THR A 91 -9.68 6.42 0.58
C THR A 91 -8.60 5.39 0.30
N PRO A 92 -8.77 4.52 -0.70
CA PRO A 92 -7.89 3.37 -0.89
C PRO A 92 -6.50 3.84 -1.34
N LEU A 93 -5.46 3.09 -0.94
CA LEU A 93 -4.07 3.41 -1.30
C LEU A 93 -3.90 3.46 -2.82
N GLU A 94 -4.66 2.62 -3.51
CA GLU A 94 -4.83 2.54 -4.96
C GLU A 94 -5.16 3.89 -5.60
N TYR A 95 -6.10 4.62 -5.00
CA TYR A 95 -6.50 5.94 -5.50
C TYR A 95 -5.42 7.00 -5.23
N LEU A 96 -4.70 6.90 -4.11
CA LEU A 96 -3.57 7.79 -3.81
C LEU A 96 -2.40 7.58 -4.78
N LEU A 97 -2.10 6.33 -5.13
CA LEU A 97 -1.07 5.99 -6.12
C LEU A 97 -1.41 6.53 -7.51
N THR A 98 -2.68 6.44 -7.91
CA THR A 98 -3.16 7.00 -9.19
C THR A 98 -3.01 8.53 -9.21
N GLN A 99 -3.43 9.21 -8.14
CA GLN A 99 -3.24 10.66 -8.00
C GLN A 99 -1.76 11.07 -8.02
N TYR A 100 -0.87 10.27 -7.41
CA TYR A 100 0.56 10.55 -7.40
C TYR A 100 1.16 10.45 -8.81
N GLN A 101 0.75 9.42 -9.57
CA GLN A 101 1.15 9.28 -10.96
C GLN A 101 0.69 10.47 -11.82
N ASP A 102 -0.57 10.88 -11.69
CA ASP A 102 -1.12 12.01 -12.46
C ASP A 102 -0.46 13.34 -12.06
N ALA A 103 -0.24 13.58 -10.76
CA ALA A 103 0.43 14.78 -10.26
C ALA A 103 1.90 14.85 -10.71
N ARG A 104 2.61 13.72 -10.74
CA ARG A 104 3.97 13.61 -11.29
C ARG A 104 3.99 13.91 -12.79
N ALA A 105 3.04 13.37 -13.55
CA ALA A 105 2.91 13.64 -14.98
C ALA A 105 2.65 15.13 -15.26
N GLN A 106 1.87 15.79 -14.39
CA GLN A 106 1.56 17.22 -14.44
C GLN A 106 2.64 18.12 -13.81
N LYS A 107 3.75 17.55 -13.32
CA LYS A 107 4.84 18.26 -12.61
C LYS A 107 4.37 19.08 -11.40
N GLN A 108 3.31 18.63 -10.73
CA GLN A 108 2.79 19.24 -9.51
C GLN A 108 3.64 18.87 -8.29
N ASN A 109 3.49 19.63 -7.19
CA ASN A 109 4.13 19.26 -5.92
C ASN A 109 3.46 18.00 -5.34
N THR A 110 4.23 16.95 -5.13
CA THR A 110 3.76 15.65 -4.63
C THR A 110 4.23 15.30 -3.22
N GLU A 111 4.92 16.18 -2.50
CA GLU A 111 5.53 15.85 -1.20
C GLU A 111 4.52 15.37 -0.15
N ALA A 112 3.39 16.07 -0.01
CA ALA A 112 2.36 15.70 0.96
C ALA A 112 1.72 14.35 0.61
N LEU A 113 1.47 14.12 -0.69
CA LEU A 113 0.87 12.89 -1.21
C LEU A 113 1.83 11.70 -1.07
N GLU A 114 3.12 11.92 -1.32
CA GLU A 114 4.17 10.90 -1.13
C GLU A 114 4.30 10.49 0.34
N LYS A 115 4.27 11.47 1.26
CA LYS A 115 4.29 11.19 2.69
C LYS A 115 3.09 10.35 3.12
N GLU A 116 1.88 10.70 2.65
CA GLU A 116 0.67 9.95 2.98
C GLU A 116 0.73 8.51 2.43
N ILE A 117 1.18 8.33 1.18
CA ILE A 117 1.34 7.02 0.57
C ILE A 117 2.34 6.17 1.36
N ASN A 118 3.50 6.73 1.72
CA ASN A 118 4.52 6.01 2.48
C ASN A 118 4.01 5.59 3.86
N GLN A 119 3.35 6.49 4.60
CA GLN A 119 2.78 6.18 5.91
C GLN A 119 1.75 5.04 5.85
N ARG A 120 0.87 5.07 4.85
CA ARG A 120 -0.14 4.01 4.67
C ARG A 120 0.50 2.69 4.25
N LEU A 121 1.50 2.72 3.37
CA LEU A 121 2.25 1.54 2.95
C LEU A 121 2.98 0.90 4.15
N ASP A 122 3.65 1.70 4.97
CA ASP A 122 4.35 1.23 6.17
C ASP A 122 3.38 0.58 7.17
N GLY A 123 2.19 1.15 7.35
CA GLY A 123 1.14 0.55 8.18
C GLY A 123 0.65 -0.80 7.64
N LEU A 124 0.45 -0.91 6.32
CA LEU A 124 0.06 -2.16 5.66
C LEU A 124 1.16 -3.22 5.75
N LEU A 125 2.41 -2.85 5.52
CA LEU A 125 3.57 -3.73 5.61
C LEU A 125 3.76 -4.24 7.03
N SER A 126 3.68 -3.36 8.03
CA SER A 126 3.77 -3.73 9.45
C SER A 126 2.69 -4.74 9.82
N ARG A 127 1.44 -4.52 9.37
CA ARG A 127 0.34 -5.47 9.61
C ARG A 127 0.56 -6.80 8.91
N TRP A 128 1.04 -6.80 7.66
CA TRP A 128 1.35 -8.04 6.94
C TRP A 128 2.47 -8.83 7.61
N GLN A 129 3.52 -8.16 8.09
CA GLN A 129 4.60 -8.79 8.86
C GLN A 129 4.08 -9.43 10.15
N LEU A 130 3.20 -8.75 10.89
CA LEU A 130 2.55 -9.30 12.09
C LEU A 130 1.73 -10.56 11.78
N LEU A 131 0.99 -10.56 10.67
CA LEU A 131 0.20 -11.72 10.24
C LEU A 131 1.08 -12.92 9.85
N ASN A 132 2.26 -12.68 9.29
CA ASN A 132 3.19 -13.76 8.96
C ASN A 132 3.95 -14.26 10.19
N ALA A 133 4.32 -13.37 11.10
CA ALA A 133 5.00 -13.73 12.34
C ALA A 133 4.12 -14.58 13.27
N THR A 134 2.80 -14.34 13.29
CA THR A 134 1.85 -15.18 14.03
C THR A 134 1.62 -16.54 13.38
N GLY A 135 1.83 -16.68 12.07
CA GLY A 135 1.82 -17.98 11.38
C GLY A 135 2.99 -18.89 11.76
N GLU A 136 4.15 -18.31 12.10
CA GLU A 136 5.34 -19.05 12.52
C GLU A 136 5.32 -19.44 14.01
N ALA A 137 4.72 -18.62 14.87
CA ALA A 137 4.66 -18.87 16.32
C ALA A 137 3.73 -20.05 16.72
N VAL A 138 2.73 -20.38 15.90
CA VAL A 138 1.79 -21.48 16.18
C VAL A 138 2.38 -22.86 15.81
N ALA A 139 3.46 -22.90 15.03
CA ALA A 139 4.10 -24.16 14.63
C ALA A 139 5.06 -24.74 15.70
N THR A 140 5.41 -23.97 16.74
CA THR A 140 6.45 -24.37 17.72
C THR A 140 5.93 -24.80 19.10
N ASP A 141 4.62 -24.82 19.35
CA ASP A 141 4.06 -25.12 20.69
C ASP A 141 3.44 -26.52 20.86
N ASN A 142 3.77 -27.49 19.99
CA ASN A 142 3.22 -28.85 20.07
C ASN A 142 4.24 -29.94 20.47
N SER A 143 5.29 -29.61 21.24
CA SER A 143 6.22 -30.63 21.75
C SER A 143 6.97 -30.17 22.99
N THR A 144 6.37 -30.34 24.18
CA THR A 144 6.98 -30.72 25.49
C THR A 144 6.03 -30.29 26.61
N GLY A 145 5.59 -31.10 27.56
CA GLY A 145 5.87 -32.48 27.91
C GLY A 145 4.86 -32.89 28.98
N LEU A 146 4.45 -34.16 28.91
CA LEU A 146 3.63 -34.84 29.91
C LEU A 146 4.34 -34.88 31.28
N VAL A 147 3.55 -34.67 32.34
CA VAL A 147 3.88 -34.94 33.75
C VAL A 147 2.77 -35.88 34.27
N PRO A 148 2.93 -36.76 35.28
CA PRO A 148 4.06 -37.54 35.84
C PRO A 148 3.71 -39.09 35.82
N PRO A 149 4.27 -40.01 36.66
CA PRO A 149 3.98 -40.07 38.10
C PRO A 149 5.16 -40.43 39.04
N ALA A 150 4.87 -40.24 40.33
CA ALA A 150 5.66 -40.54 41.51
C ALA A 150 5.83 -42.05 41.78
N ASN A 151 7.00 -42.45 42.29
CA ASN A 151 7.22 -43.03 43.63
C ASN A 151 8.73 -43.14 43.92
#